data_AF-A0A552Z4E6-F1
#
_entry.id   AF-A0A552Z4E6-F1
#
_cell.length_a   1.000
_cell.length_b   1.000
_cell.length_c   1.000
_cell.angle_alpha   90.00
_cell.angle_beta   90.00
_cell.angle_gamma   90.00
#
_symmetry.space_group_name_H-M   'P 1'
#
loop_
_entity.id
_entity.type
_entity.pdbx_description
1 polymer ?
#
loop_
_entity_poly.entity_id
_entity_poly.type
_entity_poly.pdbx_seq_one_letter_code
_entity_poly.pdbx_strand_id
1 'polypeptide(L)'
;MNKTEFNIRLYLTGVMKLWTDRIDSTDQLTPQRFIFNAMTELFDSLSDDDLELIRLRYMERLTLSEVASRYLLNERTVRNHTSPAIKQVKEIIKKATEQSQHARDSEPI
;
A
#
# COMPACT_ATOMS: atom_id res chain seq x y z
N MET A 1 11.04 -9.58 2.39
CA MET A 1 9.83 -8.74 2.32
C MET A 1 9.74 -8.18 0.91
N ASN A 2 8.61 -8.36 0.23
CA ASN A 2 8.43 -7.86 -1.14
C ASN A 2 8.01 -6.37 -1.14
N LYS A 3 8.06 -5.70 -2.29
CA LYS A 3 7.73 -4.26 -2.41
C LYS A 3 6.31 -3.94 -1.92
N THR A 4 5.33 -4.78 -2.23
CA THR A 4 3.94 -4.59 -1.78
C THR A 4 3.84 -4.66 -0.26
N GLU A 5 4.42 -5.70 0.35
CA GLU A 5 4.45 -5.88 1.80
C GLU A 5 5.16 -4.73 2.51
N PHE A 6 6.30 -4.26 1.97
CA PHE A 6 7.02 -3.10 2.52
C PHE A 6 6.16 -1.83 2.52
N ASN A 7 5.52 -1.49 1.39
CA ASN A 7 4.72 -0.28 1.29
C ASN A 7 3.47 -0.33 2.18
N ILE A 8 2.80 -1.48 2.27
CA ILE A 8 1.65 -1.67 3.18
C ILE A 8 2.09 -1.45 4.63
N ARG A 9 3.20 -2.07 5.06
CA ARG A 9 3.70 -1.89 6.43
C ARG A 9 4.12 -0.45 6.71
N LEU A 10 4.76 0.21 5.74
CA LEU A 10 5.18 1.61 5.88
C LEU A 10 3.98 2.55 6.09
N TYR A 11 2.83 2.27 5.47
CA TYR A 11 1.58 2.97 5.76
C TYR A 11 1.05 2.65 7.16
N LEU A 12 0.93 1.36 7.50
CA LEU A 12 0.35 0.92 8.78
C LEU A 12 1.14 1.37 10.02
N THR A 13 2.43 1.68 9.88
CA THR A 13 3.23 2.26 10.97
C THR A 13 3.09 3.78 11.09
N GLY A 14 2.34 4.43 10.20
CA GLY A 14 2.19 5.89 10.12
C GLY A 14 3.38 6.62 9.50
N VAL A 15 4.48 5.92 9.21
CA VAL A 15 5.70 6.51 8.66
C VAL A 15 5.48 7.07 7.26
N MET A 16 4.67 6.39 6.43
CA MET A 16 4.37 6.86 5.08
C MET A 16 3.72 8.24 5.09
N LYS A 17 2.75 8.49 5.99
CA LYS A 17 2.06 9.78 6.08
C LYS A 17 3.03 10.92 6.46
N LEU A 18 3.90 10.67 7.43
CA LEU A 18 4.97 11.62 7.80
C LEU A 18 5.92 11.94 6.63
N TRP A 19 6.19 10.95 5.77
CA TRP A 19 7.06 11.14 4.61
C TRP A 19 6.33 11.84 3.46
N THR A 20 5.04 11.59 3.27
CA THR A 20 4.18 12.37 2.37
C THR A 20 4.25 13.84 2.69
N ASP A 21 3.97 14.22 3.95
CA ASP A 21 3.98 15.63 4.39
C ASP A 21 5.33 16.31 4.13
N ARG A 22 6.43 15.56 4.34
CA ARG A 22 7.79 16.04 4.09
C ARG A 22 8.10 16.19 2.59
N ILE A 23 7.68 15.24 1.75
CA ILE A 23 7.95 15.29 0.31
C ILE A 23 7.08 16.33 -0.37
N ASP A 24 5.84 16.54 0.09
CA ASP A 24 4.97 17.59 -0.45
C ASP A 24 5.54 19.01 -0.20
N SER A 25 6.40 19.18 0.82
CA SER A 25 7.13 20.44 1.04
C SER A 25 8.23 20.73 0.00
N THR A 26 8.55 19.75 -0.84
CA THR A 26 9.50 19.87 -1.95
C THR A 26 8.70 19.73 -3.24
N ASP A 27 8.57 20.77 -4.06
CA ASP A 27 7.78 20.79 -5.31
C ASP A 27 8.26 19.79 -6.40
N GLN A 28 9.07 18.80 -6.04
CA GLN A 28 9.58 17.76 -6.92
C GLN A 28 8.58 16.61 -7.06
N LEU A 29 8.18 16.33 -8.30
CA LEU A 29 7.38 15.16 -8.66
C LEU A 29 8.30 13.94 -8.76
N THR A 30 8.44 13.22 -7.65
CA THR A 30 9.19 11.95 -7.61
C THR A 30 8.23 10.75 -7.71
N PRO A 31 8.68 9.60 -8.26
CA PRO A 31 7.91 8.36 -8.23
C PRO A 31 7.49 7.94 -6.82
N GLN A 32 8.33 8.23 -5.81
CA GLN A 32 8.04 7.97 -4.41
C GLN A 32 6.87 8.81 -3.92
N ARG A 33 6.81 10.10 -4.28
CA ARG A 33 5.67 10.99 -4.00
C ARG A 33 4.38 10.41 -4.55
N PHE A 34 4.39 9.96 -5.80
CA PHE A 34 3.23 9.33 -6.43
C PHE A 34 2.77 8.08 -5.65
N ILE A 35 3.70 7.20 -5.27
CA ILE A 35 3.36 6.00 -4.48
C ILE A 35 2.74 6.41 -3.15
N PHE A 36 3.36 7.32 -2.40
CA PHE A 36 2.89 7.66 -1.05
C PHE A 36 1.53 8.35 -1.07
N ASN A 37 1.30 9.26 -2.02
CA ASN A 37 0.02 9.96 -2.12
C ASN A 37 -1.10 8.99 -2.51
N ALA A 38 -0.89 8.18 -3.56
CA ALA A 38 -1.89 7.21 -4.01
C ALA A 38 -2.15 6.11 -2.97
N MET A 39 -1.13 5.69 -2.22
CA MET A 39 -1.30 4.75 -1.10
C MET A 39 -2.09 5.39 0.04
N THR A 40 -1.75 6.61 0.43
CA THR A 40 -2.45 7.31 1.52
C THR A 40 -3.93 7.48 1.18
N GLU A 41 -4.25 7.94 -0.03
CA GLU A 41 -5.62 8.08 -0.50
C GLU A 41 -6.37 6.72 -0.53
N LEU A 42 -5.72 5.67 -1.05
CA LEU A 42 -6.29 4.32 -1.06
C LEU A 42 -6.66 3.86 0.35
N PHE A 43 -5.72 3.94 1.29
CA PHE A 43 -5.92 3.41 2.62
C PHE A 43 -6.84 4.27 3.49
N ASP A 44 -6.83 5.60 3.32
CA ASP A 44 -7.75 6.51 4.00
C ASP A 44 -9.22 6.31 3.53
N SER A 45 -9.43 5.68 2.36
CA SER A 45 -10.77 5.31 1.85
C SER A 45 -11.30 3.97 2.37
N LEU A 46 -10.46 3.16 3.02
CA LEU A 46 -10.85 1.84 3.52
C LEU A 46 -11.65 1.95 4.82
N SER A 47 -12.51 0.95 5.07
CA SER A 47 -13.18 0.82 6.36
C SER A 47 -12.19 0.38 7.46
N ASP A 48 -12.51 0.68 8.72
CA ASP A 48 -11.73 0.23 9.87
C ASP A 48 -11.59 -1.30 9.89
N ASP A 49 -12.63 -2.04 9.48
CA ASP A 49 -12.61 -3.49 9.37
C ASP A 49 -11.61 -3.97 8.30
N ASP A 50 -11.62 -3.35 7.11
CA ASP A 50 -10.66 -3.67 6.05
C ASP A 50 -9.22 -3.38 6.51
N LEU A 51 -9.00 -2.25 7.18
CA LEU A 51 -7.71 -1.85 7.72
C LEU A 51 -7.20 -2.84 8.77
N GLU A 52 -8.04 -3.25 9.73
CA GLU A 52 -7.64 -4.21 10.76
C GLU A 52 -7.34 -5.59 10.14
N LEU A 53 -8.15 -6.06 9.20
CA LEU A 53 -7.88 -7.33 8.51
C LEU A 53 -6.57 -7.27 7.71
N ILE A 54 -6.25 -6.14 7.07
CA ILE A 54 -4.94 -5.94 6.42
C ILE A 54 -3.82 -5.88 7.46
N ARG A 55 -4.03 -5.21 8.60
CA ARG A 55 -3.04 -5.08 9.67
C ARG A 55 -2.63 -6.45 10.20
N LEU A 56 -3.59 -7.31 10.52
CA LEU A 56 -3.33 -8.68 10.98
C LEU A 56 -2.55 -9.51 9.96
N ARG A 57 -2.86 -9.33 8.67
CA ARG A 57 -2.18 -10.03 7.57
C ARG A 57 -0.75 -9.56 7.38
N TYR A 58 -0.48 -8.26 7.50
CA TYR A 58 0.78 -7.67 7.08
C TYR A 58 1.71 -7.28 8.24
N MET A 59 1.19 -6.84 9.38
CA MET A 59 1.95 -6.57 10.60
C MET A 59 2.18 -7.85 11.41
N GLU A 60 1.10 -8.58 11.71
CA GLU A 60 1.15 -9.80 12.53
C GLU A 60 1.46 -11.06 11.72
N ARG A 61 1.54 -10.95 10.39
CA ARG A 61 1.88 -12.03 9.44
C ARG A 61 0.94 -13.24 9.48
N LEU A 62 -0.30 -13.04 9.90
CA LEU A 62 -1.27 -14.13 9.97
C LEU A 62 -1.68 -14.60 8.57
N THR A 63 -1.92 -15.90 8.44
CA THR A 63 -2.58 -16.51 7.30
C THR A 63 -4.05 -16.11 7.22
N LEU A 64 -4.70 -16.34 6.07
CA LEU A 64 -6.14 -16.06 5.94
C LEU A 64 -6.95 -16.89 6.93
N SER A 65 -6.54 -18.14 7.15
CA SER A 65 -7.16 -19.07 8.09
C SER A 65 -7.05 -18.58 9.54
N GLU A 66 -5.88 -18.11 9.94
CA GLU A 66 -5.66 -17.59 11.30
C GLU A 66 -6.48 -16.33 11.56
N VAL A 67 -6.56 -15.41 10.59
CA VAL A 67 -7.42 -14.21 10.72
C VAL A 67 -8.90 -14.61 10.77
N ALA A 68 -9.32 -15.50 9.87
CA ALA A 68 -10.68 -16.02 9.82
C ALA A 68 -11.09 -16.67 11.15
N SER A 69 -10.21 -17.51 11.73
CA SER A 69 -10.44 -18.14 13.03
C SER A 69 -10.55 -17.14 14.18
N ARG A 70 -9.69 -16.11 14.22
CA ARG A 70 -9.71 -15.08 15.27
C ARG A 70 -11.00 -14.25 15.29
N TYR A 71 -11.56 -13.97 14.12
CA TYR A 71 -12.75 -13.11 13.98
C TYR A 71 -14.03 -13.90 13.70
N LEU A 72 -13.98 -15.23 13.76
CA LEU A 72 -15.11 -16.12 13.41
C LEU A 72 -15.70 -15.82 12.02
N LEU A 73 -14.83 -15.49 11.07
CA LEU A 73 -15.15 -15.20 9.68
C LEU A 73 -14.81 -16.38 8.77
N ASN A 74 -15.30 -16.32 7.54
CA ASN A 74 -14.81 -17.21 6.48
C ASN A 74 -13.53 -16.65 5.86
N GLU A 75 -12.59 -17.53 5.46
CA GLU A 75 -11.39 -17.11 4.72
C GLU A 75 -11.74 -16.33 3.44
N ARG A 76 -12.85 -16.68 2.80
CA ARG A 76 -13.36 -15.96 1.62
C ARG A 76 -13.73 -14.52 1.97
N THR A 77 -14.33 -14.29 3.12
CA THR A 77 -14.67 -12.95 3.61
C THR A 77 -13.40 -12.14 3.82
N VAL A 78 -12.44 -12.66 4.59
CA VAL A 78 -11.14 -12.00 4.82
C VAL A 78 -10.44 -11.67 3.50
N ARG A 79 -10.47 -12.59 2.53
CA ARG A 79 -9.91 -12.37 1.21
C ARG A 79 -10.62 -11.25 0.46
N ASN A 80 -11.95 -11.20 0.51
CA ASN A 80 -12.73 -10.17 -0.18
C ASN A 80 -12.48 -8.76 0.39
N HIS A 81 -12.27 -8.66 1.70
CA HIS A 81 -11.89 -7.39 2.35
C HIS A 81 -10.47 -6.95 1.98
N THR A 82 -9.50 -7.88 2.02
CA THR A 82 -8.08 -7.52 1.89
C THR A 82 -7.57 -7.47 0.45
N SER A 83 -8.05 -8.34 -0.44
CA SER A 83 -7.48 -8.53 -1.79
C SER A 83 -7.66 -7.33 -2.72
N PRO A 84 -8.81 -6.60 -2.74
CA PRO A 84 -8.97 -5.43 -3.57
C PRO A 84 -7.90 -4.37 -3.29
N ALA A 85 -7.66 -4.02 -2.01
CA ALA A 85 -6.64 -3.06 -1.63
C ALA A 85 -5.24 -3.54 -2.04
N ILE A 86 -4.89 -4.80 -1.75
CA ILE A 86 -3.57 -5.37 -2.13
C ILE A 86 -3.35 -5.32 -3.64
N LYS A 87 -4.39 -5.56 -4.44
CA LYS A 87 -4.31 -5.46 -5.90
C LYS A 87 -4.02 -4.02 -6.32
N GLN A 88 -4.72 -3.05 -5.74
CA GLN A 88 -4.50 -1.63 -6.04
C GLN A 88 -3.08 -1.16 -5.66
N VAL A 89 -2.55 -1.59 -4.51
CA VAL A 89 -1.15 -1.32 -4.11
C VAL A 89 -0.17 -1.80 -5.19
N LYS A 90 -0.36 -3.01 -5.73
CA LYS A 90 0.51 -3.55 -6.78
C LYS A 90 0.46 -2.69 -8.04
N GLU A 91 -0.73 -2.25 -8.44
CA GLU A 91 -0.90 -1.38 -9.61
C GLU A 91 -0.26 0.00 -9.40
N ILE A 92 -0.38 0.59 -8.21
CA ILE A 92 0.28 1.86 -7.86
C ILE A 92 1.80 1.75 -8.01
N ILE A 93 2.39 0.71 -7.41
CA ILE A 93 3.84 0.46 -7.48
C ILE A 93 4.29 0.23 -8.93
N LYS A 94 3.50 -0.51 -9.72
CA LYS A 94 3.78 -0.76 -11.13
C LYS A 94 3.80 0.54 -11.94
N LYS A 95 2.73 1.35 -11.85
CA LYS A 95 2.62 2.64 -12.56
C LYS A 95 3.76 3.60 -12.21
N ALA A 96 4.11 3.70 -10.92
CA ALA A 96 5.24 4.52 -10.48
C ALA A 96 6.57 4.06 -11.08
N THR A 97 6.76 2.74 -11.21
CA THR A 97 7.97 2.17 -11.82
C THR A 97 8.04 2.48 -13.32
N GLU A 98 6.93 2.35 -14.04
CA GLU A 98 6.83 2.66 -15.47
C GLU A 98 7.09 4.15 -15.75
N GLN A 99 6.52 5.05 -14.94
CA GLN A 99 6.78 6.49 -15.02
C GLN A 99 8.26 6.84 -14.78
N SER A 100 8.90 6.15 -13.83
CA SER A 100 10.34 6.33 -13.55
C SER A 100 11.22 5.91 -14.73
N GLN A 101 10.82 4.86 -15.44
CA GLN A 101 11.56 4.34 -16.59
C GLN A 101 11.41 5.28 -17.79
N HIS A 102 10.19 5.71 -18.10
CA HIS A 102 9.94 6.67 -19.18
C HIS A 102 10.68 8.00 -18.98
N ALA A 103 10.79 8.51 -17.75
CA ALA A 103 11.55 9.72 -17.45
C ALA A 103 13.06 9.59 -17.72
N ARG A 104 13.63 8.38 -17.54
CA ARG A 104 15.05 8.11 -17.82
C ARG A 104 15.35 7.94 -19.30
N ASP A 105 14.40 7.38 -20.06
CA ASP A 105 14.56 7.15 -21.49
C ASP A 105 14.35 8.42 -22.34
N SER A 106 13.86 9.52 -21.73
CA SER A 106 13.54 10.78 -22.41
C SER A 106 14.53 11.93 -22.16
N GLU A 107 15.60 11.70 -21.39
CA GLU A 107 16.71 12.66 -21.25
C GLU A 107 17.71 12.47 -22.41
N PRO A 108 17.99 13.49 -23.25
CA PRO A 108 19.00 13.39 -24.29
C PRO A 108 20.40 13.47 -23.68
N ILE A 109 21.32 12.64 -24.22
CA ILE A 109 22.75 12.58 -23.87
C ILE A 109 23.47 13.87 -24.30
#